data_AF-A0A8T8CYM4-F1
#
_entry.id   AF-A0A8T8CYM4-F1
#
_cell.length_a   1.000
_cell.length_b   1.000
_cell.length_c   1.000
_cell.angle_alpha   90.00
_cell.angle_beta   90.00
_cell.angle_gamma   90.00
#
_symmetry.space_group_name_H-M   'P 1'
#
loop_
_entity.id
_entity.type
_entity.pdbx_description
1 polymer ?
#
loop_
_entity_poly.entity_id
_entity_poly.type
_entity_poly.pdbx_seq_one_letter_code
_entity_poly.pdbx_strand_id
1 'polypeptide(L)'
;MSARSPEGEYVEAAILHRQLLEDGNVRGSNAAFDHLIRAIKKIRNRADRGRSFLLGLQTHSDENVRLWSAAHLLPLEEKIALAELKRLATSAKAWPVQSSAEVTAAEWRKGTLDIDWFMRE
;
A
#
# COMPACT_ATOMS: atom_id res chain seq x y z
N MET A 1 1.40 25.72 10.44
CA MET A 1 1.21 24.62 9.47
C MET A 1 0.64 23.45 10.23
N SER A 2 -0.61 23.05 9.98
CA SER A 2 -1.20 21.88 10.65
C SER A 2 -0.35 20.65 10.29
N ALA A 3 0.09 19.87 11.28
CA ALA A 3 0.82 18.63 11.01
C ALA A 3 -0.08 17.74 10.14
N ARG A 4 0.42 17.27 8.99
CA ARG A 4 -0.34 16.35 8.13
C ARG A 4 -0.64 15.07 8.94
N SER A 5 -1.85 14.55 8.82
CA SER A 5 -2.21 13.29 9.46
C SER A 5 -1.41 12.14 8.84
N PRO A 6 -1.14 11.05 9.58
CA PRO A 6 -0.52 9.85 9.02
C PRO A 6 -1.26 9.31 7.78
N GLU A 7 -2.59 9.43 7.73
CA GLU A 7 -3.40 9.03 6.58
C GLU A 7 -3.14 9.87 5.33
N GLY A 8 -2.99 11.19 5.50
CA GLY A 8 -2.61 12.08 4.41
C GLY A 8 -1.20 11.75 3.90
N GLU A 9 -0.24 11.59 4.82
CA GLU A 9 1.14 11.18 4.49
C GLU A 9 1.16 9.86 3.72
N TYR A 10 0.33 8.89 4.13
CA TYR A 10 0.23 7.58 3.48
C TYR A 10 -0.25 7.69 2.04
N VAL A 11 -1.36 8.41 1.79
CA VAL A 11 -1.92 8.54 0.45
C VAL A 11 -0.98 9.31 -0.47
N GLU A 12 -0.43 10.44 0.01
CA GLU A 12 0.52 11.25 -0.76
C GLU A 12 1.77 10.46 -1.13
N ALA A 13 2.35 9.72 -0.17
CA ALA A 13 3.53 8.90 -0.39
C ALA A 13 3.26 7.76 -1.39
N ALA A 14 2.09 7.11 -1.31
CA ALA A 14 1.70 6.07 -2.26
C ALA A 14 1.58 6.63 -3.69
N ILE A 15 0.96 7.80 -3.88
CA ILE A 15 0.84 8.43 -5.21
C ILE A 15 2.24 8.81 -5.74
N LEU A 16 3.02 9.49 -4.91
CA LEU A 16 4.35 9.98 -5.27
C LEU A 16 5.32 8.83 -5.62
N HIS A 17 5.26 7.73 -4.89
CA HIS A 17 6.07 6.54 -5.17
C HIS A 17 5.87 6.04 -6.60
N ARG A 18 4.61 5.93 -7.08
CA ARG A 18 4.33 5.49 -8.45
C ARG A 18 4.86 6.49 -9.47
N GLN A 19 4.57 7.78 -9.28
CA GLN A 19 5.03 8.83 -10.19
C GLN A 19 6.55 8.80 -10.36
N LEU A 20 7.29 8.74 -9.25
CA LEU A 20 8.75 8.71 -9.29
C LEU A 20 9.31 7.42 -9.88
N LEU A 21 8.60 6.30 -9.74
CA LEU A 21 8.97 5.03 -10.36
C LEU A 21 8.75 5.06 -11.89
N GLU A 22 7.65 5.65 -12.34
CA GLU A 22 7.34 5.88 -13.77
C GLU A 22 8.35 6.85 -14.41
N ASP A 23 8.80 7.86 -13.67
CA ASP A 23 9.83 8.82 -14.09
C ASP A 23 11.27 8.26 -14.03
N GLY A 24 11.45 7.02 -13.55
CA GLY A 24 12.78 6.41 -13.36
C GLY A 24 13.60 7.03 -12.22
N ASN A 25 12.99 7.87 -11.38
CA ASN A 25 13.64 8.47 -10.21
C ASN A 25 13.64 7.51 -9.01
N VAL A 26 14.55 6.53 -9.06
CA VAL A 26 14.69 5.48 -8.04
C VAL A 26 14.93 6.05 -6.64
N ARG A 27 15.79 7.08 -6.49
CA ARG A 27 16.08 7.67 -5.17
C ARG A 27 14.85 8.33 -4.58
N GLY A 28 14.12 9.08 -5.38
CA GLY A 28 12.88 9.73 -4.96
C GLY A 28 11.80 8.69 -4.61
N SER A 29 11.66 7.65 -5.43
CA SER A 29 10.71 6.57 -5.18
C SER A 29 10.99 5.86 -3.84
N ASN A 30 12.25 5.54 -3.55
CA ASN A 30 12.65 4.97 -2.26
C ASN A 30 12.34 5.91 -1.09
N ALA A 31 12.60 7.21 -1.23
CA ALA A 31 12.25 8.17 -0.19
C ALA A 31 10.72 8.22 0.06
N ALA A 32 9.92 8.18 -1.01
CA ALA A 32 8.46 8.11 -0.92
C ALA A 32 8.01 6.80 -0.24
N PHE A 33 8.64 5.67 -0.57
CA PHE A 33 8.41 4.39 0.13
C PHE A 33 8.70 4.51 1.63
N ASP A 34 9.83 5.10 2.04
CA ASP A 34 10.15 5.30 3.45
C ASP A 34 9.10 6.16 4.17
N HIS A 35 8.57 7.18 3.50
CA HIS A 35 7.46 7.99 4.03
C HIS A 35 6.19 7.16 4.21
N LEU A 36 5.85 6.34 3.22
CA LEU A 36 4.70 5.43 3.29
C LEU A 36 4.83 4.47 4.48
N ILE A 37 6.02 3.85 4.67
CA ILE A 37 6.29 2.92 5.77
C ILE A 37 6.18 3.61 7.13
N ARG A 38 6.73 4.82 7.28
CA ARG A 38 6.56 5.61 8.52
C ARG A 38 5.09 5.92 8.81
N ALA A 39 4.31 6.28 7.78
CA ALA A 39 2.90 6.59 7.91
C ALA A 39 2.09 5.36 8.34
N ILE A 40 2.26 4.22 7.66
CA ILE A 40 1.55 2.99 8.01
C ILE A 40 1.94 2.45 9.40
N LYS A 41 3.21 2.59 9.82
CA LYS A 41 3.65 2.26 11.19
C LYS A 41 2.86 3.05 12.25
N LYS A 42 2.66 4.37 12.04
CA LYS A 42 1.82 5.20 12.93
C LYS A 42 0.35 4.75 12.91
N ILE A 43 -0.19 4.44 11.73
CA ILE A 43 -1.59 3.99 11.55
C ILE A 43 -1.82 2.64 12.25
N ARG A 44 -0.86 1.73 12.16
CA ARG A 44 -0.90 0.39 12.78
C ARG A 44 -0.95 0.41 14.30
N ASN A 45 -0.36 1.43 14.93
CA ASN A 45 -0.37 1.60 16.38
C ASN A 45 -1.71 2.13 16.93
N ARG A 46 -2.71 2.34 16.10
CA ARG A 46 -4.06 2.73 16.54
C ARG A 46 -4.89 1.53 16.96
N ALA A 47 -5.99 1.78 17.67
CA ALA A 47 -6.87 0.74 18.21
C ALA A 47 -7.38 -0.25 17.14
N ASP A 48 -7.77 0.22 15.96
CA ASP A 48 -8.23 -0.63 14.86
C ASP A 48 -7.11 -1.06 13.90
N ARG A 49 -5.85 -0.77 14.25
CA ARG A 49 -4.65 -1.00 13.42
C ARG A 49 -4.73 -0.40 12.02
N GLY A 50 -5.59 0.60 11.80
CA GLY A 50 -5.84 1.22 10.50
C GLY A 50 -6.85 0.51 9.61
N ARG A 51 -7.54 -0.53 10.11
CA ARG A 51 -8.51 -1.32 9.34
C ARG A 51 -9.52 -0.43 8.62
N SER A 52 -10.15 0.50 9.34
CA SER A 52 -11.23 1.33 8.80
C SER A 52 -10.72 2.27 7.70
N PHE A 53 -9.54 2.85 7.90
CA PHE A 53 -8.88 3.70 6.92
C PHE A 53 -8.52 2.92 5.64
N LEU A 54 -7.84 1.76 5.78
CA LEU A 54 -7.40 0.96 4.65
C LEU A 54 -8.57 0.39 3.84
N LEU A 55 -9.69 0.03 4.49
CA LEU A 55 -10.93 -0.34 3.83
C LEU A 55 -11.51 0.82 3.00
N GLY A 56 -11.51 2.04 3.56
CA GLY A 56 -11.96 3.23 2.85
C GLY A 56 -11.15 3.54 1.59
N LEU A 57 -9.89 3.11 1.52
CA LEU A 57 -9.03 3.31 0.36
C LEU A 57 -9.27 2.31 -0.78
N GLN A 58 -10.03 1.22 -0.58
CA GLN A 58 -10.26 0.23 -1.65
C GLN A 58 -11.05 0.81 -2.83
N THR A 59 -11.73 1.94 -2.65
CA THR A 59 -12.46 2.66 -3.70
C THR A 59 -11.74 3.93 -4.17
N HIS A 60 -10.48 4.14 -3.77
CA HIS A 60 -9.71 5.31 -4.17
C HIS A 60 -9.49 5.37 -5.69
N SER A 61 -9.42 6.58 -6.23
CA SER A 61 -9.27 6.81 -7.68
C SER A 61 -7.89 6.38 -8.20
N ASP A 62 -6.84 6.59 -7.42
CA ASP A 62 -5.47 6.15 -7.75
C ASP A 62 -5.25 4.65 -7.45
N GLU A 63 -4.82 3.88 -8.46
CA GLU A 63 -4.63 2.44 -8.37
C GLU A 63 -3.47 2.03 -7.44
N ASN A 64 -2.44 2.86 -7.29
CA ASN A 64 -1.31 2.57 -6.42
C ASN A 64 -1.68 2.76 -4.94
N VAL A 65 -2.54 3.73 -4.64
CA VAL A 65 -3.15 3.86 -3.30
C VAL A 65 -3.93 2.60 -2.96
N ARG A 66 -4.75 2.10 -3.90
CA ARG A 66 -5.48 0.85 -3.71
C ARG A 66 -4.53 -0.34 -3.53
N LEU A 67 -3.48 -0.47 -4.34
CA LEU A 67 -2.47 -1.52 -4.21
C LEU A 67 -1.86 -1.57 -2.80
N TRP A 68 -1.28 -0.45 -2.35
CA TRP A 68 -0.65 -0.40 -1.04
C TRP A 68 -1.66 -0.65 0.07
N SER A 69 -2.86 -0.07 -0.04
CA SER A 69 -3.90 -0.29 0.96
C SER A 69 -4.34 -1.76 1.02
N ALA A 70 -4.50 -2.42 -0.12
CA ALA A 70 -4.86 -3.83 -0.20
C ALA A 70 -3.75 -4.73 0.37
N ALA A 71 -2.48 -4.48 0.03
CA ALA A 71 -1.34 -5.20 0.58
C ALA A 71 -1.30 -5.08 2.11
N HIS A 72 -1.38 -3.87 2.65
CA HIS A 72 -1.47 -3.66 4.10
C HIS A 72 -2.78 -4.19 4.69
N LEU A 73 -3.86 -4.35 3.94
CA LEU A 73 -5.10 -4.89 4.49
C LEU A 73 -5.05 -6.43 4.66
N LEU A 74 -4.09 -7.12 4.04
CA LEU A 74 -3.98 -8.59 4.08
C LEU A 74 -4.05 -9.20 5.50
N PRO A 75 -3.33 -8.70 6.52
CA PRO A 75 -3.37 -9.29 7.87
C PRO A 75 -4.66 -8.98 8.65
N LEU A 76 -5.52 -8.09 8.13
CA LEU A 76 -6.72 -7.61 8.83
C LEU A 76 -8.02 -8.07 8.15
N GLU A 77 -8.05 -8.07 6.82
CA GLU A 77 -9.23 -8.41 6.00
C GLU A 77 -8.78 -9.14 4.72
N GLU A 78 -8.14 -10.30 4.89
CA GLU A 78 -7.50 -11.06 3.81
C GLU A 78 -8.39 -11.25 2.57
N LYS A 79 -9.66 -11.65 2.76
CA LYS A 79 -10.58 -11.90 1.65
C LYS A 79 -10.81 -10.65 0.79
N ILE A 80 -10.96 -9.49 1.43
CA ILE A 80 -11.20 -8.21 0.74
C ILE A 80 -9.90 -7.77 0.03
N ALA A 81 -8.78 -7.83 0.74
CA ALA A 81 -7.46 -7.48 0.21
C ALA A 81 -7.09 -8.33 -1.02
N LEU A 82 -7.23 -9.65 -0.96
CA LEU A 82 -6.91 -10.54 -2.08
C LEU A 82 -7.85 -10.34 -3.27
N ALA A 83 -9.11 -9.97 -3.04
CA ALA A 83 -10.04 -9.65 -4.13
C ALA A 83 -9.59 -8.39 -4.87
N GLU A 84 -9.17 -7.34 -4.15
CA GLU A 84 -8.67 -6.11 -4.76
C GLU A 84 -7.33 -6.34 -5.47
N LEU A 85 -6.38 -7.06 -4.86
CA LEU A 85 -5.11 -7.42 -5.51
C LEU A 85 -5.35 -8.21 -6.81
N LYS A 86 -6.30 -9.16 -6.81
CA LYS A 86 -6.69 -9.89 -8.02
C LYS A 86 -7.26 -8.95 -9.09
N ARG A 87 -8.08 -7.97 -8.71
CA ARG A 87 -8.63 -6.98 -9.64
C ARG A 87 -7.52 -6.13 -10.27
N LEU A 88 -6.61 -5.62 -9.44
CA LEU A 88 -5.47 -4.80 -9.88
C LEU A 88 -4.51 -5.59 -10.79
N ALA A 89 -4.27 -6.87 -10.49
CA ALA A 89 -3.46 -7.76 -11.33
C ALA A 89 -4.03 -8.01 -12.73
N THR A 90 -5.31 -7.69 -12.96
CA THR A 90 -5.96 -7.76 -14.28
C THR A 90 -6.12 -6.40 -14.96
N SER A 91 -5.70 -5.30 -14.31
CA SER A 91 -5.76 -3.96 -14.89
C SER A 91 -4.71 -3.81 -15.98
N ALA A 92 -5.15 -3.60 -17.23
CA ALA A 92 -4.26 -3.45 -18.39
C ALA A 92 -3.51 -2.11 -18.45
N LYS A 93 -3.75 -1.18 -17.50
CA LYS A 93 -3.36 0.23 -17.64
C LYS A 93 -2.31 0.73 -16.64
N ALA A 94 -1.86 -0.09 -15.71
CA ALA A 94 -1.04 0.39 -14.60
C ALA A 94 0.17 -0.51 -14.35
N TRP A 95 1.16 -0.48 -15.25
CA TRP A 95 2.50 -0.87 -14.85
C TRP A 95 3.06 0.24 -13.94
N PRO A 96 3.65 -0.07 -12.77
CA PRO A 96 4.00 -1.39 -12.22
C PRO A 96 2.99 -1.97 -11.21
N VAL A 97 1.81 -1.36 -11.06
CA VAL A 97 0.75 -1.79 -10.12
C VAL A 97 0.30 -3.23 -10.38
N GLN A 98 0.09 -3.60 -11.65
CA GLN A 98 -0.37 -4.94 -12.04
C GLN A 98 0.57 -6.04 -11.53
N SER A 99 1.86 -5.94 -11.85
CA SER A 99 2.88 -6.91 -11.45
C SER A 99 3.05 -6.95 -9.93
N SER A 100 3.01 -5.80 -9.27
CA SER A 100 3.12 -5.73 -7.82
C SER A 100 1.94 -6.42 -7.12
N ALA A 101 0.72 -6.24 -7.65
CA ALA A 101 -0.48 -6.89 -7.11
C ALA A 101 -0.42 -8.41 -7.25
N GLU A 102 0.02 -8.92 -8.40
CA GLU A 102 0.19 -10.35 -8.67
C GLU A 102 1.21 -10.98 -7.73
N VAL A 103 2.41 -10.40 -7.64
CA VAL A 103 3.50 -10.89 -6.78
C VAL A 103 3.09 -10.86 -5.31
N THR A 104 2.50 -9.76 -4.85
CA THR A 104 2.03 -9.62 -3.46
C THR A 104 1.02 -10.71 -3.09
N ALA A 105 0.01 -10.93 -3.94
CA ALA A 105 -0.99 -11.96 -3.69
C ALA A 105 -0.39 -13.39 -3.74
N ALA A 106 0.58 -13.63 -4.61
CA ALA A 106 1.25 -14.92 -4.72
C ALA A 106 2.11 -15.22 -3.47
N GLU A 107 2.96 -14.28 -3.04
CA GLU A 107 3.83 -14.45 -1.88
C GLU A 107 3.03 -14.48 -0.56
N TRP A 108 1.94 -13.74 -0.45
CA TRP A 108 1.02 -13.87 0.69
C TRP A 108 0.45 -15.28 0.80
N ARG A 109 -0.08 -15.84 -0.30
CA ARG A 109 -0.67 -17.19 -0.31
C ARG A 109 0.35 -18.29 -0.02
N LYS A 110 1.62 -18.08 -0.37
CA LYS A 110 2.72 -19.00 -0.03
C LYS A 110 3.13 -18.92 1.44
N GLY A 111 2.68 -17.89 2.17
CA GLY A 111 3.12 -17.62 3.54
C GLY A 111 4.56 -17.10 3.64
N THR A 112 5.13 -16.62 2.53
CA THR A 112 6.51 -16.11 2.46
C THR A 112 6.59 -14.59 2.67
N LEU A 113 5.46 -13.89 2.53
CA LEU A 113 5.39 -12.45 2.68
C LEU A 113 5.04 -12.04 4.11
N ASP A 114 5.92 -11.27 4.75
CA ASP A 114 5.57 -10.48 5.92
C ASP A 114 5.26 -9.03 5.51
N ILE A 115 3.99 -8.67 5.51
CA ILE A 115 3.51 -7.31 5.19
C ILE A 115 3.85 -6.30 6.28
N ASP A 116 3.91 -6.71 7.55
CA ASP A 116 4.10 -5.81 8.69
C ASP A 116 5.56 -5.91 9.23
N TRP A 117 6.54 -6.26 8.38
CA TRP A 117 7.94 -6.45 8.78
C TRP A 117 8.54 -5.24 9.52
N PHE A 118 8.09 -4.03 9.18
CA PHE A 118 8.50 -2.75 9.79
C PHE A 118 7.99 -2.56 11.24
N MET A 119 7.12 -3.44 11.71
CA MET A 119 6.62 -3.45 13.09
C MET A 119 7.51 -4.25 14.05
N ARG A 120 8.56 -4.93 13.57
CA ARG A 120 9.42 -5.82 14.37
C ARG A 120 10.49 -5.09 15.20
N GLU A 121 10.38 -3.78 15.38
CA GLU A 121 11.30 -2.92 16.15
C GLU A 121 10.69 -2.47 17.47
#